data_AF-A0A060YR24-F1
#
_entry.id   AF-A0A060YR24-F1
#
_cell.length_a   1.000
_cell.length_b   1.000
_cell.length_c   1.000
_cell.angle_alpha   90.00
_cell.angle_beta   90.00
_cell.angle_gamma   90.00
#
_symmetry.space_group_name_H-M   'P 1'
#
loop_
_entity.id
_entity.type
_entity.pdbx_description
1 polymer ?
#
loop_
_entity_poly.entity_id
_entity_poly.type
_entity_poly.pdbx_seq_one_letter_code
_entity_poly.pdbx_strand_id
1 'polypeptide(L)'
;MAAEGAAGTAAKDSPRKDLFDMKPFEDAILTQSAVPALHKAGSVDNSSPLLVRSAAFKAQEELEGQAWYHGEMSRRDAEKLLVVDGDFLVRKSTTNPGSYVLTGMHNGLAKHLLLVNPEGTVRTKDHIFDSISHLIGHHRDNSLPIVSAGSELCLKQPVGNRK
;
A
#
# COMPACT_ATOMS: atom_id res chain seq x y z
N MET A 1 -12.68 -82.33 9.62
CA MET A 1 -13.94 -81.56 9.64
C MET A 1 -13.67 -80.28 10.44
N ALA A 2 -14.16 -79.15 9.96
CA ALA A 2 -13.71 -77.78 10.24
C ALA A 2 -14.25 -77.13 11.53
N ALA A 3 -13.53 -76.09 12.02
CA ALA A 3 -14.01 -74.81 12.62
C ALA A 3 -12.77 -74.01 13.10
N GLU A 4 -12.49 -72.78 12.63
CA GLU A 4 -12.82 -71.47 13.26
C GLU A 4 -12.19 -71.29 14.68
N GLY A 5 -11.55 -70.21 15.12
CA GLY A 5 -11.43 -68.81 14.71
C GLY A 5 -10.47 -68.07 15.68
N ALA A 6 -10.44 -66.74 15.56
CA ALA A 6 -9.39 -65.79 15.97
C ALA A 6 -9.05 -65.62 17.46
N ALA A 7 -7.79 -65.21 17.74
CA ALA A 7 -7.44 -64.00 18.51
C ALA A 7 -5.91 -63.87 18.66
N GLY A 8 -5.30 -62.90 17.96
CA GLY A 8 -3.87 -62.57 18.07
C GLY A 8 -3.69 -61.15 18.61
N THR A 9 -3.17 -61.07 19.83
CA THR A 9 -2.95 -59.89 20.67
C THR A 9 -1.95 -58.89 20.10
N ALA A 10 -2.22 -57.61 20.36
CA ALA A 10 -1.34 -56.47 20.16
C ALA A 10 0.00 -56.61 20.90
N ALA A 11 1.11 -56.28 20.24
CA ALA A 11 2.34 -55.88 20.90
C ALA A 11 3.14 -54.90 20.01
N LYS A 12 3.40 -53.74 20.63
CA LYS A 12 4.26 -52.62 20.25
C LYS A 12 5.55 -53.02 19.53
N ASP A 13 5.84 -52.34 18.42
CA ASP A 13 7.21 -51.89 18.11
C ASP A 13 7.14 -50.50 17.48
N SER A 14 7.72 -49.51 18.15
CA SER A 14 7.81 -48.13 17.68
C SER A 14 9.19 -47.89 17.11
N PRO A 15 9.36 -47.55 15.82
CA PRO A 15 10.59 -46.95 15.34
C PRO A 15 10.61 -45.47 15.76
N ARG A 16 11.73 -45.07 16.39
CA ARG A 16 11.98 -43.70 16.84
C ARG A 16 11.89 -42.74 15.66
N LYS A 17 11.11 -41.70 15.85
CA LYS A 17 10.87 -40.62 14.88
C LYS A 17 12.18 -39.86 14.71
N ASP A 18 12.84 -40.06 13.58
CA ASP A 18 13.99 -39.25 13.18
C ASP A 18 13.56 -37.79 13.11
N LEU A 19 14.18 -36.96 13.94
CA LEU A 19 13.81 -35.56 14.17
C LEU A 19 14.20 -34.62 13.00
N PHE A 20 14.67 -35.19 11.88
CA PHE A 20 15.15 -34.46 10.71
C PHE A 20 14.46 -34.87 9.40
N ASP A 21 13.40 -35.68 9.43
CA ASP A 21 12.62 -35.97 8.22
C ASP A 21 11.68 -34.80 7.91
N MET A 22 12.23 -33.81 7.20
CA MET A 22 11.46 -32.74 6.55
C MET A 22 10.49 -33.36 5.55
N LYS A 23 9.19 -33.35 5.88
CA LYS A 23 8.17 -33.29 4.83
C LYS A 23 7.89 -31.83 4.49
N PRO A 24 8.05 -31.40 3.23
CA PRO A 24 7.77 -30.03 2.82
C PRO A 24 6.26 -29.74 2.87
N PHE A 25 6.00 -28.44 2.96
CA PHE A 25 4.82 -27.71 3.44
C PHE A 25 3.50 -27.89 2.65
N GLU A 26 3.22 -29.06 2.06
CA GLU A 26 2.06 -29.20 1.17
C GLU A 26 0.72 -29.43 1.91
N ASP A 27 0.75 -29.98 3.14
CA ASP A 27 -0.48 -30.25 3.91
C ASP A 27 -1.05 -29.04 4.67
N ALA A 28 -0.32 -27.92 4.77
CA ALA A 28 -0.72 -26.77 5.58
C ALA A 28 -1.73 -25.83 4.89
N ILE A 29 -1.95 -25.98 3.58
CA ILE A 29 -2.80 -25.04 2.79
C ILE A 29 -4.29 -25.39 2.88
N LEU A 30 -4.69 -26.62 3.23
CA LEU A 30 -6.08 -27.05 3.01
C LEU A 30 -7.06 -26.78 4.18
N THR A 31 -6.61 -26.43 5.39
CA THR A 31 -7.47 -26.60 6.58
C THR A 31 -7.83 -25.32 7.35
N GLN A 32 -7.48 -24.11 6.90
CA GLN A 32 -7.94 -22.90 7.61
C GLN A 32 -9.30 -22.41 7.08
N SER A 33 -10.33 -23.17 7.45
CA SER A 33 -11.66 -22.62 7.72
C SER A 33 -11.82 -22.45 9.24
N ALA A 34 -12.36 -21.29 9.62
CA ALA A 34 -12.97 -20.95 10.92
C ALA A 34 -12.08 -20.58 12.14
N VAL A 35 -12.19 -19.29 12.50
CA VAL A 35 -12.01 -18.59 13.81
C VAL A 35 -12.48 -19.41 15.03
N PRO A 36 -11.94 -19.23 16.28
CA PRO A 36 -12.24 -18.01 17.08
C PRO A 36 -11.25 -17.57 18.20
N ALA A 37 -11.54 -16.36 18.72
CA ALA A 37 -11.39 -15.85 20.10
C ALA A 37 -10.00 -15.49 20.72
N LEU A 38 -9.78 -14.16 20.76
CA LEU A 38 -9.45 -13.31 21.92
C LEU A 38 -8.57 -13.88 23.06
N HIS A 39 -7.32 -13.40 23.14
CA HIS A 39 -6.64 -13.21 24.42
C HIS A 39 -6.00 -11.82 24.49
N LYS A 40 -6.33 -11.11 25.57
CA LYS A 40 -5.77 -9.83 25.94
C LYS A 40 -4.37 -10.07 26.53
N ALA A 41 -3.34 -9.72 25.77
CA ALA A 41 -1.99 -9.56 26.27
C ALA A 41 -1.55 -8.13 25.95
N GLY A 42 -1.15 -7.39 26.98
CA GLY A 42 -0.43 -6.13 26.80
C GLY A 42 0.80 -6.41 25.95
N SER A 43 0.75 -5.98 24.70
CA SER A 43 1.85 -6.07 23.77
C SER A 43 1.97 -4.69 23.20
N VAL A 44 3.17 -4.13 23.37
CA VAL A 44 3.70 -2.99 22.64
C VAL A 44 3.08 -2.94 21.24
N ASP A 45 2.71 -1.73 20.84
CA ASP A 45 2.28 -1.30 19.51
C ASP A 45 3.15 -1.87 18.39
N ASN A 46 3.02 -3.17 18.13
CA ASN A 46 3.59 -3.83 16.96
C ASN A 46 2.66 -3.56 15.79
N SER A 47 2.62 -2.30 15.38
CA SER A 47 2.26 -1.92 14.02
C SER A 47 3.31 -2.57 13.13
N SER A 48 3.07 -3.82 12.77
CA SER A 48 4.00 -4.63 11.99
C SER A 48 4.44 -3.81 10.78
N PRO A 49 5.74 -3.54 10.58
CA PRO A 49 6.23 -2.74 9.46
C PRO A 49 5.82 -3.32 8.10
N LEU A 50 5.39 -4.59 8.09
CA LEU A 50 4.87 -5.34 6.95
C LEU A 50 3.51 -4.82 6.47
N LEU A 51 2.58 -4.43 7.37
CA LEU A 51 1.28 -3.87 6.97
C LEU A 51 1.45 -2.48 6.33
N VAL A 52 2.31 -1.64 6.90
CA VAL A 52 2.66 -0.32 6.33
C VAL A 52 3.34 -0.48 4.96
N ARG A 53 4.26 -1.45 4.83
CA ARG A 53 4.86 -1.78 3.53
C ARG A 53 3.81 -2.23 2.52
N SER A 54 2.84 -3.04 2.94
CA SER A 54 1.78 -3.56 2.07
C SER A 54 0.89 -2.44 1.53
N ALA A 55 0.47 -1.51 2.39
CA ALA A 55 -0.37 -0.37 1.99
C ALA A 55 0.38 0.60 1.06
N ALA A 56 1.64 0.91 1.37
CA ALA A 56 2.46 1.76 0.52
C ALA A 56 2.76 1.13 -0.85
N PHE A 57 2.93 -0.20 -0.91
CA PHE A 57 3.15 -0.93 -2.15
C PHE A 57 1.88 -0.98 -3.01
N LYS A 58 0.71 -1.22 -2.40
CA LYS A 58 -0.60 -1.16 -3.06
C LYS A 58 -0.87 0.22 -3.65
N ALA A 59 -0.61 1.28 -2.89
CA ALA A 59 -0.76 2.65 -3.38
C ALA A 59 0.20 2.94 -4.55
N GLN A 60 1.43 2.44 -4.50
CA GLN A 60 2.38 2.63 -5.61
C GLN A 60 1.88 1.97 -6.90
N GLU A 61 1.44 0.71 -6.85
CA GLU A 61 0.94 -0.02 -8.02
C GLU A 61 -0.27 0.69 -8.66
N GLU A 62 -1.19 1.20 -7.83
CA GLU A 62 -2.35 1.98 -8.31
C GLU A 62 -1.92 3.26 -9.04
N LEU A 63 -0.86 3.91 -8.55
CA LEU A 63 -0.32 5.14 -9.10
C LEU A 63 0.53 4.92 -10.36
N GLU A 64 1.25 3.80 -10.46
CA GLU A 64 2.09 3.49 -11.62
C GLU A 64 1.31 3.35 -12.94
N GLY A 65 0.01 3.06 -12.85
CA GLY A 65 -0.93 3.07 -13.98
C GLY A 65 -1.46 4.46 -14.36
N GLN A 66 -1.18 5.50 -13.58
CA GLN A 66 -1.75 6.83 -13.80
C GLN A 66 -0.88 7.67 -14.74
N ALA A 67 -1.52 8.36 -15.68
CA ALA A 67 -0.83 9.24 -16.62
C ALA A 67 -0.12 10.41 -15.92
N TRP A 68 -0.68 10.93 -14.83
CA TRP A 68 -0.13 12.07 -14.07
C TRP A 68 0.95 11.67 -13.05
N TYR A 69 1.23 10.37 -12.88
CA TYR A 69 2.23 9.89 -11.94
C TYR A 69 3.57 9.65 -12.64
N HIS A 70 4.64 10.29 -12.14
CA HIS A 70 5.97 10.23 -12.76
C HIS A 70 6.98 9.42 -11.95
N GLY A 71 6.55 8.73 -10.89
CA GLY A 71 7.48 8.01 -10.03
C GLY A 71 8.39 8.96 -9.27
N GLU A 72 9.65 8.57 -9.11
CA GLU A 72 10.66 9.38 -8.42
C GLU A 72 11.16 10.50 -9.34
N MET A 73 10.79 11.75 -9.03
CA MET A 73 11.13 12.92 -9.84
C MET A 73 11.57 14.08 -8.95
N SER A 74 12.59 14.82 -9.41
CA SER A 74 13.10 15.99 -8.71
C SER A 74 12.10 17.15 -8.77
N ARG A 75 12.20 18.07 -7.79
CA ARG A 75 11.38 19.28 -7.78
C ARG A 75 11.54 20.09 -9.07
N ARG A 76 12.78 20.29 -9.51
CA ARG A 76 13.11 21.10 -10.69
C ARG A 76 12.58 20.49 -11.98
N ASP A 77 12.63 19.17 -12.10
CA ASP A 77 12.15 18.50 -13.32
C ASP A 77 10.63 18.52 -13.40
N ALA A 78 9.95 18.39 -12.27
CA ALA A 78 8.50 18.58 -12.19
C ALA A 78 8.10 20.01 -12.60
N GLU A 79 8.80 21.04 -12.11
CA GLU A 79 8.54 22.44 -12.45
C GLU A 79 8.68 22.71 -13.96
N LYS A 80 9.63 22.07 -14.64
CA LYS A 80 9.85 22.23 -16.10
C LYS A 80 8.73 21.63 -16.95
N LEU A 81 8.04 20.60 -16.45
CA LEU A 81 6.97 19.94 -17.19
C LEU A 81 5.65 20.71 -17.12
N LEU A 82 5.53 21.63 -16.17
CA LEU A 82 4.35 22.45 -15.95
C LEU A 82 4.49 23.72 -16.80
N VAL A 83 3.62 23.88 -17.79
CA VAL A 83 3.68 25.03 -18.70
C VAL A 83 2.48 25.94 -18.51
N VAL A 84 1.31 25.36 -18.26
CA VAL A 84 0.03 26.06 -18.20
C VAL A 84 -0.54 26.03 -16.78
N ASP A 85 -1.27 27.08 -16.39
CA ASP A 85 -2.02 27.11 -15.13
C ASP A 85 -2.99 25.92 -15.03
N GLY A 86 -2.91 25.20 -13.92
CA GLY A 86 -3.68 24.00 -13.67
C GLY A 86 -3.06 22.72 -14.20
N ASP A 87 -1.89 22.77 -14.85
CA ASP A 87 -1.06 21.59 -15.06
C ASP A 87 -0.66 21.01 -13.70
N PHE A 88 -0.70 19.69 -13.58
CA PHE A 88 -0.28 18.99 -12.37
C PHE A 88 0.32 17.62 -12.65
N LEU A 89 1.15 17.15 -11.72
CA LEU A 89 1.70 15.82 -11.68
C LEU A 89 1.97 15.38 -10.24
N VAL A 90 1.96 14.08 -10.00
CA VAL A 90 2.36 13.50 -8.71
C VAL A 90 3.72 12.84 -8.87
N ARG A 91 4.60 13.12 -7.92
CA ARG A 91 5.95 12.55 -7.84
C ARG A 91 6.21 11.98 -6.45
N LYS A 92 7.06 10.96 -6.39
CA LYS A 92 7.61 10.42 -5.16
C LYS A 92 8.72 11.36 -4.66
N SER A 93 8.74 11.62 -3.37
CA SER A 93 9.79 12.43 -2.76
C SER A 93 11.10 11.64 -2.73
N THR A 94 12.17 12.20 -3.29
CA THR A 94 13.53 11.62 -3.21
C THR A 94 14.12 11.74 -1.80
N THR A 95 13.71 12.75 -1.03
CA THR A 95 14.25 13.02 0.30
C THR A 95 13.56 12.21 1.40
N ASN A 96 12.29 11.82 1.18
CA ASN A 96 11.49 11.09 2.16
C ASN A 96 10.83 9.87 1.50
N PRO A 97 11.40 8.66 1.64
CA PRO A 97 10.85 7.47 1.04
C PRO A 97 9.47 7.16 1.65
N GLY A 98 8.47 6.96 0.80
CA GLY A 98 7.06 6.74 1.20
C GLY A 98 6.20 8.00 1.15
N SER A 99 6.80 9.18 0.98
CA SER A 99 6.08 10.42 0.78
C SER A 99 5.82 10.71 -0.69
N TYR A 100 4.60 11.17 -0.98
CA TYR A 100 4.19 11.61 -2.30
C TYR A 100 3.93 13.12 -2.30
N VAL A 101 4.41 13.78 -3.35
CA VAL A 101 4.29 15.22 -3.55
C VAL A 101 3.52 15.48 -4.83
N LEU A 102 2.42 16.20 -4.70
CA LEU A 102 1.70 16.78 -5.82
C LEU A 102 2.39 18.07 -6.21
N THR A 103 2.79 18.18 -7.47
CA THR A 103 3.32 19.41 -8.03
C THR A 103 2.36 19.93 -9.08
N GLY A 104 1.99 21.21 -9.01
CA GLY A 104 1.15 21.81 -10.04
C GLY A 104 1.39 23.30 -10.19
N MET A 105 0.93 23.86 -11.31
CA MET A 105 1.08 25.27 -11.65
C MET A 105 -0.16 26.04 -11.23
N HIS A 106 0.03 27.13 -10.50
CA HIS A 106 -1.05 28.05 -10.15
C HIS A 106 -0.59 29.50 -10.26
N ASN A 107 -1.29 30.30 -11.07
CA ASN A 107 -0.96 31.70 -11.35
C ASN A 107 0.50 31.90 -11.79
N GLY A 108 1.03 30.97 -12.59
CA GLY A 108 2.43 31.00 -13.06
C GLY A 108 3.47 30.63 -11.99
N LEU A 109 3.04 30.19 -10.80
CA LEU A 109 3.90 29.69 -9.74
C LEU A 109 3.73 28.19 -9.57
N ALA A 110 4.83 27.45 -9.65
CA ALA A 110 4.84 26.03 -9.34
C ALA A 110 4.72 25.82 -7.83
N LYS A 111 3.72 25.02 -7.45
CA LYS A 111 3.38 24.69 -6.06
C LYS A 111 3.65 23.22 -5.81
N HIS A 112 4.14 22.90 -4.62
CA HIS A 112 4.42 21.53 -4.19
C HIS A 112 3.68 21.24 -2.89
N LEU A 113 2.81 20.23 -2.92
CA LEU A 113 1.95 19.84 -1.81
C LEU A 113 2.29 18.41 -1.40
N LEU A 114 2.55 18.21 -0.11
CA LEU A 114 2.77 16.87 0.44
C LEU A 114 1.41 16.19 0.62
N LEU A 115 1.19 15.07 -0.07
CA LEU A 115 -0.06 14.32 -0.01
C LEU A 115 -0.06 13.26 1.09
N VAL A 116 1.10 12.66 1.35
CA VAL A 116 1.24 11.51 2.25
C VAL A 116 2.17 11.87 3.40
N ASN A 117 1.67 11.66 4.61
CA ASN A 117 2.42 11.83 5.85
C ASN A 117 3.33 10.62 6.10
N PRO A 118 4.35 10.74 6.95
CA PRO A 118 5.16 9.61 7.40
C PRO A 118 4.36 8.44 7.99
N GLU A 119 3.13 8.69 8.47
CA GLU A 119 2.19 7.68 8.98
C GLU A 119 1.52 6.85 7.86
N GLY A 120 1.70 7.22 6.59
CA GLY A 120 1.14 6.53 5.43
C GLY A 120 -0.27 6.98 5.03
N THR A 121 -0.88 7.91 5.75
CA THR A 121 -2.22 8.44 5.44
C THR A 121 -2.16 9.55 4.39
N VAL A 122 -3.03 9.46 3.38
CA VAL A 122 -3.25 10.50 2.38
C VAL A 122 -4.22 11.53 2.96
N ARG A 123 -3.73 12.75 3.28
CA ARG A 123 -4.61 13.82 3.76
C ARG A 123 -4.26 15.17 3.16
N THR A 124 -5.29 15.97 2.98
CA THR A 124 -5.21 17.40 2.69
C THR A 124 -5.45 18.20 3.97
N LYS A 125 -5.53 19.54 3.88
CA LYS A 125 -5.80 20.41 5.03
C LYS A 125 -7.11 20.05 5.74
N ASP A 126 -8.16 19.78 4.98
CA ASP A 126 -9.52 19.65 5.52
C ASP A 126 -10.08 18.22 5.39
N HIS A 127 -9.60 17.42 4.42
CA HIS A 127 -10.11 16.07 4.16
C HIS A 127 -9.01 15.00 4.15
N ILE A 128 -9.37 13.80 4.62
CA ILE A 128 -8.58 12.58 4.52
C ILE A 128 -9.14 11.75 3.36
N PHE A 129 -8.26 11.14 2.58
CA PHE A 129 -8.62 10.30 1.44
C PHE A 129 -8.01 8.91 1.60
N ASP A 130 -8.67 7.90 1.04
CA ASP A 130 -8.18 6.51 1.09
C ASP A 130 -6.98 6.29 0.15
N SER A 131 -7.01 6.93 -1.03
CA SER A 131 -5.94 6.86 -2.05
C SER A 131 -5.64 8.23 -2.64
N ILE A 132 -4.41 8.40 -3.15
CA ILE A 132 -4.02 9.62 -3.89
C ILE A 132 -4.91 9.78 -5.14
N SER A 133 -5.22 8.70 -5.86
CA SER A 133 -6.12 8.78 -7.02
C SER A 133 -7.49 9.30 -6.64
N HIS A 134 -8.02 8.90 -5.49
CA HIS A 134 -9.30 9.38 -4.98
C HIS A 134 -9.25 10.88 -4.65
N LEU A 135 -8.16 11.33 -4.00
CA LEU A 135 -7.90 12.75 -3.76
C LEU A 135 -7.87 13.55 -5.06
N ILE A 136 -7.11 13.10 -6.06
CA ILE A 136 -6.97 13.79 -7.35
C ILE A 136 -8.33 13.84 -8.07
N GLY A 137 -9.03 12.70 -8.15
CA GLY A 137 -10.35 12.61 -8.77
C GLY A 137 -11.36 13.55 -8.12
N HIS A 138 -11.47 13.52 -6.79
CA HIS A 138 -12.39 14.39 -6.05
C HIS A 138 -12.16 15.88 -6.34
N HIS A 139 -10.91 16.34 -6.37
CA HIS A 139 -10.61 17.75 -6.64
C HIS A 139 -10.76 18.12 -8.11
N ARG A 140 -10.47 17.19 -9.02
CA ARG A 140 -10.60 17.41 -10.47
C ARG A 140 -12.07 17.44 -10.90
N ASP A 141 -12.86 16.47 -10.45
CA ASP A 141 -14.26 16.32 -10.84
C ASP A 141 -15.12 17.46 -10.29
N ASN A 142 -14.84 17.90 -9.06
CA ASN A 142 -15.52 19.03 -8.43
C ASN A 142 -14.86 20.38 -8.72
N SER A 143 -13.76 20.41 -9.49
CA SER A 143 -12.95 21.63 -9.73
C SER A 143 -12.58 22.39 -8.45
N LEU A 144 -12.29 21.66 -7.38
CA LEU A 144 -11.96 22.22 -6.07
C LEU A 144 -10.45 22.49 -5.96
N PRO A 145 -10.03 23.66 -5.46
CA PRO A 145 -8.63 23.91 -5.18
C PRO A 145 -8.16 23.06 -3.98
N ILE A 146 -7.01 22.41 -4.11
CA ILE A 146 -6.34 21.77 -2.97
C ILE A 146 -5.69 22.87 -2.16
N VAL A 147 -6.14 23.03 -0.92
CA VAL A 147 -5.55 23.99 0.03
C VAL A 147 -4.59 23.25 0.95
N SER A 148 -3.35 23.72 1.03
CA SER A 148 -2.36 23.19 1.97
C SER A 148 -1.41 24.30 2.42
N ALA A 149 -1.28 24.49 3.74
CA ALA A 149 -0.43 25.50 4.37
C ALA A 149 -0.59 26.93 3.78
N GLY A 150 -1.82 27.31 3.42
CA GLY A 150 -2.11 28.62 2.82
C GLY A 150 -1.83 28.71 1.31
N SER A 151 -1.52 27.60 0.66
CA SER A 151 -1.34 27.52 -0.78
C SER A 151 -2.48 26.75 -1.44
N GLU A 152 -3.12 27.36 -2.43
CA GLU A 152 -4.21 26.78 -3.21
C GLU A 152 -3.70 26.26 -4.56
N LEU A 153 -4.10 25.06 -4.98
CA LEU A 153 -3.74 24.47 -6.27
C LEU A 153 -4.95 23.84 -6.95
N CYS A 154 -5.29 24.33 -8.14
CA CYS A 154 -6.38 23.78 -8.95
C CYS A 154 -5.87 22.66 -9.87
N LEU A 155 -6.51 21.49 -9.84
CA LEU A 155 -6.17 20.37 -10.72
C LEU A 155 -7.02 20.43 -11.99
N LYS A 156 -6.43 20.91 -13.09
CA LYS A 156 -7.12 20.97 -14.39
C LYS A 156 -6.58 19.92 -15.34
N GLN A 157 -5.29 20.00 -15.64
CA GLN A 157 -4.65 19.22 -16.69
C GLN A 157 -3.59 18.27 -16.11
N PRO A 158 -3.80 16.94 -16.22
CA PRO A 158 -2.78 15.98 -15.83
C PRO A 158 -1.61 16.03 -16.82
N VAL A 159 -0.40 16.25 -16.33
CA VAL A 159 0.82 16.18 -17.13
C VAL A 159 1.18 14.71 -17.31
N GLY A 160 0.96 14.20 -18.52
CA GLY A 160 1.23 12.81 -18.89
C GLY A 160 2.71 12.43 -18.73
N ASN A 161 2.97 11.26 -18.14
CA ASN A 161 4.24 10.58 -18.28
C ASN A 161 4.36 10.09 -19.74
N ARG A 162 5.39 10.55 -20.45
CA ARG A 162 5.72 9.96 -21.76
C ARG A 162 6.42 8.63 -21.47
N LYS A 163 5.64 7.56 -21.35
CA LYS A 163 6.18 6.19 -21.36
C LYS A 163 6.56 5.78 -22.78
#